data_AF-V4J7I4-F1
#
_entry.id   AF-V4J7I4-F1
#
_cell.length_a   1.000
_cell.length_b   1.000
_cell.length_c   1.000
_cell.angle_alpha   90.00
_cell.angle_beta   90.00
_cell.angle_gamma   90.00
#
_symmetry.space_group_name_H-M   'P 1'
#
loop_
_entity.id
_entity.type
_entity.pdbx_description
1 polymer ?
#
loop_
_entity_poly.entity_id
_entity_poly.type
_entity_poly.pdbx_seq_one_letter_code
_entity_poly.pdbx_strand_id
1 'polypeptide(L)'
;MRTAIFYSTVIIVMFIIAACGSSDGDGTSGGSGNYANVTYTVDEATQTATCYNANQNIRQNDLQTCIWNCALYQGAGPMSVIVYFEPITKCTGVGLDNDNNEICEEFTIVYSDSFIETGPCI
;
A
#
# COMPACT_ATOMS: atom_id res chain seq x y z
N MET A 1 -49.29 -1.92 9.18
CA MET A 1 -48.07 -1.91 8.34
C MET A 1 -46.93 -2.46 9.18
N ARG A 2 -46.42 -3.64 8.79
CA ARG A 2 -45.23 -4.29 9.35
C ARG A 2 -44.01 -3.74 8.63
N THR A 3 -42.92 -3.49 9.37
CA THR A 3 -41.55 -4.00 9.16
C THR A 3 -40.51 -3.01 9.69
N ALA A 4 -40.01 -3.27 10.88
CA ALA A 4 -38.67 -2.87 11.30
C ALA A 4 -38.12 -4.02 12.14
N ILE A 5 -37.84 -5.13 11.46
CA ILE A 5 -37.12 -6.26 12.06
C ILE A 5 -35.65 -5.88 12.03
N PHE A 6 -35.03 -5.89 13.22
CA PHE A 6 -33.73 -6.49 13.58
C PHE A 6 -32.72 -6.65 12.42
N TYR A 7 -31.45 -6.29 12.55
CA TYR A 7 -30.37 -7.05 13.21
C TYR A 7 -29.14 -6.12 13.23
N SER A 8 -28.59 -5.74 14.39
CA SER A 8 -27.44 -6.42 15.00
C SER A 8 -26.42 -6.93 13.99
N THR A 9 -25.36 -6.16 13.70
CA THR A 9 -24.04 -6.63 13.24
C THR A 9 -23.04 -5.46 13.23
N VAL A 10 -22.61 -5.00 14.41
CA VAL A 10 -21.33 -4.27 14.56
C VAL A 10 -20.49 -5.04 15.58
N ILE A 11 -20.19 -6.28 15.24
CA ILE A 11 -19.14 -7.10 15.85
C ILE A 11 -18.53 -7.86 14.67
N ILE A 12 -17.19 -8.03 14.70
CA ILE A 12 -16.27 -8.53 13.65
C ILE A 12 -15.66 -7.30 12.94
N VAL A 13 -14.44 -6.85 13.26
CA VAL A 13 -13.18 -7.60 13.28
C VAL A 13 -12.27 -7.08 14.41
N MET A 14 -12.19 -7.80 15.53
CA MET A 14 -11.06 -7.78 16.46
C MET A 14 -10.40 -9.16 16.39
N PHE A 15 -9.65 -9.43 15.32
CA PHE A 15 -8.73 -10.57 15.24
C PHE A 15 -7.65 -10.29 14.19
N ILE A 16 -6.60 -9.58 14.61
CA ILE A 16 -5.26 -9.80 14.05
C ILE A 16 -4.30 -9.87 15.25
N ILE A 17 -4.39 -10.96 16.01
CA ILE A 17 -3.28 -11.45 16.81
C ILE A 17 -3.06 -12.89 16.35
N ALA A 18 -1.80 -13.22 16.07
CA ALA A 18 -1.27 -14.55 15.80
C ALA A 18 -1.47 -15.11 14.37
N ALA A 19 -0.75 -14.53 13.42
CA ALA A 19 0.04 -15.35 12.49
C ALA A 19 1.52 -15.06 12.74
N CYS A 20 2.01 -15.53 13.90
CA CYS A 20 3.41 -15.94 14.01
C CYS A 20 3.50 -17.23 13.18
N GLY A 21 3.69 -17.07 11.88
CA GLY A 21 3.88 -18.14 10.92
C GLY A 21 5.26 -17.99 10.32
N SER A 22 6.21 -18.74 10.86
CA SER A 22 7.56 -18.91 10.34
C SER A 22 7.51 -19.09 8.82
N SER A 23 7.99 -18.09 8.10
CA SER A 23 8.20 -18.13 6.66
C SER A 23 9.70 -18.01 6.45
N ASP A 24 10.32 -19.16 6.24
CA ASP A 24 11.71 -19.32 5.84
C ASP A 24 11.98 -18.62 4.49
N GLY A 25 13.13 -17.93 4.41
CA GLY A 25 13.89 -17.57 3.19
C GLY A 25 13.23 -16.55 2.25
N ASP A 26 13.82 -15.43 1.83
CA ASP A 26 15.21 -15.01 1.78
C ASP A 26 15.23 -13.47 1.74
N GLY A 27 16.07 -12.83 2.56
CA GLY A 27 16.27 -11.38 2.46
C GLY A 27 16.59 -10.68 3.77
N THR A 28 17.75 -11.03 4.34
CA THR A 28 18.49 -10.21 5.32
C THR A 28 17.72 -9.73 6.55
N SER A 29 17.86 -10.52 7.62
CA SER A 29 18.03 -10.07 9.00
C SER A 29 18.20 -8.55 9.17
N GLY A 30 17.19 -7.92 9.75
CA GLY A 30 17.29 -6.64 10.44
C GLY A 30 18.29 -6.75 11.59
N GLY A 31 19.57 -6.71 11.25
CA GLY A 31 20.67 -6.58 12.18
C GLY A 31 20.87 -5.11 12.50
N SER A 32 21.05 -4.81 13.79
CA SER A 32 21.64 -3.57 14.28
C SER A 32 22.91 -3.25 13.47
N GLY A 33 22.87 -2.19 12.65
CA GLY A 33 24.04 -1.86 11.82
C GLY A 33 23.89 -0.65 10.91
N ASN A 34 22.83 -0.55 10.12
CA ASN A 34 22.55 0.61 9.25
C ASN A 34 21.06 0.55 8.87
N TYR A 35 20.26 1.54 9.27
CA TYR A 35 18.85 1.59 8.88
C TYR A 35 18.76 1.80 7.37
N ALA A 36 18.23 0.82 6.63
CA ALA A 36 18.03 0.95 5.20
C ALA A 36 17.03 2.08 4.90
N ASN A 37 17.23 2.80 3.79
CA ASN A 37 16.24 3.77 3.33
C ASN A 37 15.02 3.01 2.79
N VAL A 38 13.82 3.51 3.09
CA VAL A 38 12.60 3.08 2.40
C VAL A 38 12.78 3.31 0.91
N THR A 39 12.73 2.22 0.14
CA THR A 39 12.98 2.27 -1.30
C THR A 39 12.08 1.25 -1.99
N TYR A 40 11.37 1.68 -3.03
CA TYR A 40 10.52 0.82 -3.83
C TYR A 40 10.50 1.29 -5.28
N THR A 41 10.13 0.41 -6.19
CA THR A 41 9.80 0.72 -7.58
C THR A 41 8.41 0.19 -7.88
N VAL A 42 7.69 0.88 -8.76
CA VAL A 42 6.39 0.43 -9.22
C VAL A 42 6.51 0.07 -10.70
N ASP A 43 6.11 -1.15 -11.04
CA ASP A 43 6.00 -1.60 -12.42
C ASP A 43 4.57 -1.34 -12.90
N GLU A 44 4.42 -0.34 -13.77
CA GLU A 44 3.14 0.04 -14.37
C GLU A 44 2.57 -1.07 -15.29
N ALA A 45 3.41 -1.94 -15.86
CA ALA A 45 2.93 -3.00 -16.75
C ALA A 45 2.27 -4.14 -15.97
N THR A 46 2.83 -4.48 -14.81
CA THR A 46 2.32 -5.57 -13.97
C THR A 46 1.44 -5.09 -12.82
N GLN A 47 1.36 -3.78 -12.60
CA GLN A 47 0.66 -3.14 -11.48
C GLN A 47 1.14 -3.72 -10.14
N THR A 48 2.45 -3.80 -9.99
CA THR A 48 3.09 -4.33 -8.77
C THR A 48 4.21 -3.43 -8.29
N ALA A 49 4.35 -3.33 -6.98
CA ALA A 49 5.48 -2.68 -6.36
C ALA A 49 6.58 -3.71 -6.03
N THR A 50 7.83 -3.36 -6.28
CA THR A 50 8.99 -4.07 -5.73
C THR A 50 9.52 -3.26 -4.55
N CYS A 51 9.47 -3.83 -3.35
CA CYS A 51 9.82 -3.14 -2.11
C CYS A 51 11.17 -3.62 -1.59
N TYR A 52 12.20 -2.80 -1.79
CA TYR A 52 13.58 -3.17 -1.48
C TYR A 52 13.84 -3.03 0.02
N ASN A 53 14.40 -4.09 0.62
CA ASN A 53 14.72 -4.17 2.05
C ASN A 53 13.49 -3.97 2.96
N ALA A 54 12.28 -4.21 2.44
CA ALA A 54 11.07 -4.21 3.26
C ALA A 54 11.07 -5.48 4.13
N ASN A 55 10.67 -5.33 5.39
CA ASN A 55 10.44 -6.47 6.29
C ASN A 55 9.26 -7.32 5.83
N GLN A 56 8.25 -6.70 5.22
CA GLN A 56 7.11 -7.40 4.66
C GLN A 56 6.69 -6.77 3.34
N ASN A 57 6.24 -7.63 2.42
CA ASN A 57 5.59 -7.26 1.18
C ASN A 57 4.35 -8.16 1.02
N ILE A 58 3.18 -7.60 1.30
CA ILE A 58 1.91 -8.32 1.37
C ILE A 58 1.09 -7.91 0.16
N ARG A 59 0.63 -8.89 -0.63
CA ARG A 59 -0.28 -8.65 -1.74
C ARG A 59 -1.63 -9.29 -1.45
N GLN A 60 -2.69 -8.50 -1.49
CA GLN A 60 -4.06 -8.97 -1.29
C GLN A 60 -4.99 -8.31 -2.30
N ASN A 61 -5.53 -9.12 -3.22
CA ASN A 61 -6.32 -8.65 -4.35
C ASN A 61 -5.53 -7.61 -5.17
N ASP A 62 -6.13 -6.44 -5.41
CA ASP A 62 -5.51 -5.34 -6.12
C ASP A 62 -4.70 -4.41 -5.20
N LEU A 63 -4.55 -4.73 -3.92
CA LEU A 63 -3.81 -3.91 -2.96
C LEU A 63 -2.49 -4.59 -2.60
N GLN A 64 -1.43 -3.78 -2.52
CA GLN A 64 -0.12 -4.24 -2.09
C GLN A 64 0.40 -3.33 -0.98
N THR A 65 0.98 -3.93 0.06
CA THR A 65 1.47 -3.21 1.23
C THR A 65 2.91 -3.61 1.49
N CYS A 66 3.76 -2.61 1.68
CA CYS A 66 5.15 -2.81 2.03
C CYS A 66 5.48 -2.17 3.36
N ILE A 67 6.15 -2.92 4.23
CA ILE A 67 6.40 -2.54 5.61
C ILE A 67 7.91 -2.57 5.86
N TRP A 68 8.45 -1.44 6.31
CA TRP A 68 9.80 -1.32 6.81
C TRP A 68 9.75 -0.99 8.31
N ASN A 69 10.36 -1.84 9.12
CA ASN A 69 10.53 -1.62 10.55
C ASN A 69 11.90 -0.98 10.79
N CYS A 70 11.92 0.18 11.44
CA CYS A 70 13.13 0.96 11.70
C CYS A 70 13.94 1.30 10.44
N ALA A 71 13.30 1.91 9.45
CA ALA A 71 13.97 2.45 8.26
C ALA A 71 14.10 3.97 8.32
N LEU A 72 15.08 4.51 7.59
CA LEU A 72 15.15 5.94 7.32
C LEU A 72 14.13 6.30 6.25
N TYR A 73 13.36 7.35 6.52
CA TYR A 73 12.37 7.86 5.58
C TYR A 73 12.53 9.36 5.43
N GLN A 74 12.75 9.81 4.20
CA GLN A 74 12.93 11.24 3.87
C GLN A 74 14.00 11.95 4.74
N GLY A 75 15.07 11.24 5.10
CA GLY A 75 16.15 11.78 5.94
C GLY A 75 15.80 11.92 7.43
N ALA A 76 14.61 11.51 7.84
CA ALA A 76 14.25 11.37 9.24
C ALA A 76 14.74 10.01 9.79
N GLY A 77 14.99 9.99 11.10
CA GLY A 77 15.53 8.84 11.83
C GLY A 77 14.68 7.56 11.71
N PRO A 78 15.17 6.43 12.26
CA PRO A 78 14.53 5.14 12.10
C PRO A 78 13.09 5.15 12.60
N MET A 79 12.16 4.79 11.73
CA MET A 79 10.74 4.70 12.01
C MET A 79 10.14 3.48 11.33
N SER A 80 8.98 3.04 11.80
CA SER A 80 8.13 2.12 11.04
C SER A 80 7.53 2.89 9.87
N VAL A 81 7.59 2.33 8.67
CA VAL A 81 7.00 2.91 7.47
C VAL A 81 6.19 1.85 6.74
N ILE A 82 4.93 2.17 6.49
CA ILE A 82 4.01 1.31 5.75
C ILE A 82 3.58 2.08 4.51
N VAL A 83 3.87 1.52 3.33
CA VAL A 83 3.45 2.09 2.05
C VAL A 83 2.37 1.20 1.47
N TYR A 84 1.24 1.82 1.15
CA TYR A 84 0.11 1.19 0.49
C TYR A 84 0.18 1.55 -0.99
N PHE A 85 0.06 0.52 -1.83
CA PHE A 85 -0.03 0.66 -3.26
C PHE A 85 -1.40 0.18 -3.71
N GLU A 86 -2.10 1.06 -4.41
CA GLU A 86 -3.45 0.82 -4.91
C GLU A 86 -3.54 1.23 -6.38
N PRO A 87 -4.41 0.58 -7.16
CA PRO A 87 -4.68 0.97 -8.53
C PRO A 87 -5.50 2.26 -8.52
N ILE A 88 -4.98 3.30 -9.14
CA ILE A 88 -5.70 4.54 -9.41
C ILE A 88 -6.00 4.65 -10.90
N THR A 89 -7.17 5.18 -11.22
CA THR A 89 -7.51 5.48 -12.62
C THR A 89 -6.95 6.85 -12.98
N LYS A 90 -6.02 6.89 -13.93
CA LYS A 90 -5.39 8.13 -14.43
C LYS A 90 -5.85 8.43 -15.85
N CYS A 91 -6.08 9.71 -16.11
CA CYS A 91 -6.32 10.18 -17.47
C CYS A 91 -5.01 10.18 -18.28
N THR A 92 -5.00 9.54 -19.45
CA THR A 92 -3.84 9.47 -20.35
C THR A 92 -4.06 10.18 -21.68
N GLY A 93 -5.32 10.47 -22.02
CA GLY A 93 -5.70 11.20 -23.23
C GLY A 93 -6.65 12.34 -22.88
N VAL A 94 -6.31 13.54 -23.33
CA VAL A 94 -7.15 14.75 -23.15
C VAL A 94 -7.73 15.14 -24.50
N GLY A 95 -9.05 15.17 -24.56
CA GLY A 95 -9.81 15.70 -25.69
C GLY A 95 -10.49 17.01 -25.32
N LEU A 96 -11.09 17.64 -26.32
CA LEU A 96 -11.92 18.83 -26.14
C LEU A 96 -13.38 18.46 -26.38
N ASP A 97 -14.25 18.84 -25.45
CA ASP A 97 -15.69 18.79 -25.70
C ASP A 97 -16.13 19.89 -26.69
N ASN A 98 -17.42 19.93 -26.99
CA ASN A 98 -17.99 20.91 -27.93
C ASN A 98 -17.87 22.38 -27.45
N ASP A 99 -17.57 22.59 -26.17
CA ASP A 99 -17.35 23.90 -25.55
C ASP A 99 -15.86 24.23 -25.40
N ASN A 100 -14.98 23.43 -26.02
CA ASN A 100 -13.52 23.47 -25.88
C ASN A 100 -13.03 23.26 -24.45
N ASN A 101 -13.80 22.57 -23.62
CA ASN A 101 -13.37 22.18 -22.29
C ASN A 101 -12.60 20.86 -22.36
N GLU A 102 -11.50 20.77 -21.61
CA GLU A 102 -10.70 19.55 -21.55
C GLU A 102 -11.48 18.43 -20.86
N ILE A 103 -11.65 17.32 -21.58
CA ILE A 103 -12.25 16.09 -21.07
C ILE A 103 -11.26 14.94 -21.17
N CYS A 104 -11.38 14.00 -20.23
CA CYS A 104 -10.59 12.79 -20.30
C CYS A 104 -11.23 11.81 -21.30
N GLU A 105 -10.51 11.48 -22.36
CA GLU A 105 -10.98 10.54 -23.39
C GLU A 105 -10.44 9.11 -23.17
N GLU A 106 -9.29 8.99 -22.50
CA GLU A 106 -8.67 7.69 -22.22
C GLU A 106 -8.26 7.56 -20.75
N PHE A 107 -8.65 6.44 -20.15
CA PHE A 107 -8.32 6.09 -18.77
C PHE A 107 -7.40 4.87 -18.74
N THR A 108 -6.32 4.99 -17.98
CA THR A 108 -5.41 3.88 -17.68
C THR A 108 -5.36 3.65 -16.18
N ILE A 109 -5.31 2.39 -15.75
CA ILE A 109 -5.06 2.05 -14.35
C ILE A 109 -3.56 2.14 -14.12
N VAL A 110 -3.13 2.94 -13.15
CA VAL A 110 -1.73 3.03 -12.70
C VAL A 110 -1.66 2.69 -11.22
N TYR A 111 -0.59 2.01 -10.83
CA TYR A 111 -0.34 1.69 -9.44
C TYR A 111 0.48 2.84 -8.84
N SER A 112 0.07 3.36 -7.68
CA SER A 112 0.79 4.45 -7.02
C SER A 112 0.84 4.24 -5.52
N ASP A 113 1.81 4.85 -4.85
CA ASP A 113 1.80 4.98 -3.39
C ASP A 113 0.60 5.84 -2.99
N SER A 114 -0.48 5.18 -2.59
CA SER A 114 -1.73 5.85 -2.25
C SER A 114 -1.68 6.44 -0.84
N PHE A 115 -0.90 5.82 0.04
CA PHE A 115 -0.79 6.23 1.43
C PHE A 115 0.50 5.74 2.08
N ILE A 116 1.05 6.57 2.98
CA ILE A 116 2.25 6.27 3.75
C ILE A 116 1.96 6.52 5.22
N GLU A 117 2.00 5.46 6.03
CA GLU A 117 1.97 5.58 7.49
C GLU A 117 3.39 5.55 8.04
N THR A 118 3.66 6.42 9.01
CA THR A 118 4.92 6.43 9.75
C THR A 118 4.66 6.34 11.25
N GLY A 119 5.45 5.55 11.97
CA GLY A 119 5.27 5.35 13.40
C GLY A 119 6.56 4.99 14.15
N PRO A 120 6.51 4.83 15.48
CA PRO A 120 7.65 4.29 16.21
C PRO A 120 7.97 2.89 15.69
N CYS A 121 9.24 2.50 15.81
CA CYS A 121 9.65 1.12 15.60
C CYS A 121 8.83 0.16 16.47
N ILE A 122 8.41 -0.98 15.89
CA ILE A 122 7.62 -2.04 16.54
C ILE A 122 8.49 -3.28 16.68
#